data_AF-U6DWS5-F1
#
_entry.id   AF-U6DWS5-F1
#
_cell.length_a   1.000
_cell.length_b   1.000
_cell.length_c   1.000
_cell.angle_alpha   90.00
_cell.angle_beta   90.00
_cell.angle_gamma   90.00
#
_symmetry.space_group_name_H-M   'P 1'
#
loop_
_entity.id
_entity.type
_entity.pdbx_description
1 polymer ?
#
loop_
_entity_poly.entity_id
_entity_poly.type
_entity_poly.pdbx_seq_one_letter_code
_entity_poly.pdbx_strand_id
1 'polypeptide(L)' 'MGERQRAGEMTEVLSNQRYNAHLVPEDGTLTCSDPGIYVLRFDNTYSFIHAKKVSFTVEVLLPDKASEEKMKQLGAVTPK' A
#
# COMPACT_ATOMS: atom_id res chain seq x y z
N MET A 1 -14.12 -9.38 -8.16
CA MET A 1 -14.07 -8.01 -7.56
C MET A 1 -14.09 -8.21 -6.05
N GLY A 2 -13.07 -7.74 -5.32
CA GLY A 2 -12.78 -8.19 -3.95
C GLY A 2 -13.94 -7.96 -2.97
N GLU A 3 -14.28 -8.98 -2.20
CA GLU A 3 -15.28 -8.88 -1.13
C GLU A 3 -14.78 -7.95 -0.02
N ARG A 4 -15.71 -7.30 0.67
CA ARG A 4 -15.41 -6.41 1.79
C ARG A 4 -15.01 -7.25 3.00
N GLN A 5 -13.72 -7.46 3.19
CA GLN A 5 -13.17 -8.19 4.34
C GLN A 5 -12.81 -7.24 5.49
N ARG A 6 -12.77 -7.75 6.72
CA ARG A 6 -12.31 -6.97 7.87
C ARG A 6 -10.80 -6.88 7.85
N ALA A 7 -10.24 -5.76 8.30
CA ALA A 7 -8.79 -5.57 8.29
C ALA A 7 -8.03 -6.63 9.11
N GLY A 8 -8.63 -7.17 10.18
CA GLY A 8 -8.03 -8.24 10.97
C GLY A 8 -7.98 -9.62 10.28
N GLU A 9 -8.66 -9.76 9.14
CA GLU A 9 -8.63 -10.98 8.30
C GLU A 9 -7.64 -10.84 7.14
N MET A 10 -7.03 -9.67 6.98
CA MET A 10 -6.07 -9.37 5.91
C MET A 10 -4.63 -9.42 6.45
N THR A 11 -3.69 -9.81 5.58
CA THR A 11 -2.26 -9.69 5.87
C THR A 11 -1.85 -8.22 5.82
N GLU A 12 -1.29 -7.70 6.91
CA GLU A 12 -0.78 -6.33 6.95
C GLU A 12 0.54 -6.25 6.16
N VAL A 13 0.53 -5.51 5.05
CA VAL A 13 1.73 -5.28 4.22
C VAL A 13 2.48 -4.03 4.65
N LEU A 14 1.74 -2.97 4.99
CA LEU A 14 2.26 -1.72 5.53
C LEU A 14 1.49 -1.37 6.80
N SER A 15 2.20 -1.03 7.86
CA SER A 15 1.58 -0.69 9.14
C SER A 15 0.73 0.58 9.01
N ASN A 16 -0.46 0.55 9.63
CA ASN A 16 -1.30 1.75 9.69
C ASN A 16 -0.64 2.80 10.57
N GLN A 17 -0.38 3.98 9.99
CA GLN A 17 0.24 5.12 10.65
C GLN A 17 -0.65 6.35 10.55
N ARG A 18 -0.50 7.24 11.53
CA ARG A 18 -1.19 8.53 11.52
C ARG A 18 -0.38 9.54 10.70
N TYR A 19 -0.96 9.97 9.59
CA TYR A 19 -0.37 10.98 8.72
C TYR A 19 -1.01 12.36 8.90
N ASN A 20 -0.23 13.42 8.67
CA ASN A 20 -0.68 14.81 8.78
C ASN A 20 -0.95 15.42 7.40
N ALA A 21 -1.70 14.68 6.57
CA ALA A 21 -1.99 15.01 5.16
C ALA A 21 -2.80 16.30 4.92
N HIS A 22 -3.20 17.01 5.98
CA HIS A 22 -3.91 18.28 5.90
C HIS A 22 -2.97 19.48 5.71
N LEU A 23 -1.67 19.32 6.02
CA LEU A 23 -0.65 20.35 5.84
C LEU A 23 0.11 20.16 4.53
N VAL A 24 0.50 18.91 4.24
CA VAL A 24 1.25 18.52 3.05
C VAL A 24 0.71 17.18 2.56
N PRO A 25 0.52 16.97 1.25
CA PRO A 25 0.14 15.67 0.72
C PRO A 25 1.19 14.60 1.06
N GLU A 26 0.73 13.40 1.39
CA GLU A 26 1.62 12.27 1.64
C GLU A 26 1.82 11.48 0.35
N ASP A 27 3.07 11.17 0.03
CA ASP A 27 3.45 10.31 -1.09
C ASP A 27 4.18 9.06 -0.58
N GLY A 28 4.10 7.98 -1.35
CA GLY A 28 4.72 6.73 -0.98
C GLY A 28 4.63 5.72 -2.11
N THR A 29 5.52 4.72 -2.07
CA THR A 29 5.54 3.60 -3.01
C THR A 29 5.66 2.29 -2.24
N LEU A 30 5.09 1.23 -2.81
CA LEU A 30 5.17 -0.12 -2.26
C LEU A 30 5.40 -1.11 -3.40
N THR A 31 6.49 -1.87 -3.29
CA THR A 31 6.73 -2.99 -4.20
C THR A 31 5.82 -4.15 -3.81
N CYS A 32 4.99 -4.60 -4.75
CA CYS A 32 4.10 -5.74 -4.56
C CYS A 32 4.90 -7.04 -4.75
N SER A 33 5.46 -7.57 -3.67
CA SER A 33 6.29 -8.79 -3.70
C SER A 33 5.49 -10.05 -3.99
N ASP A 34 4.25 -10.13 -3.49
CA ASP A 34 3.41 -11.31 -3.56
C ASP A 34 2.19 -11.06 -4.45
N PRO A 35 1.80 -12.00 -5.34
CA PRO A 35 0.61 -11.84 -6.15
C PRO A 35 -0.65 -11.88 -5.27
N GLY A 36 -1.51 -10.88 -5.41
CA GLY A 36 -2.73 -10.80 -4.63
C GLY A 36 -3.53 -9.51 -4.82
N ILE A 37 -4.56 -9.34 -4.00
CA ILE A 37 -5.37 -8.12 -3.95
C ILE A 37 -4.82 -7.23 -2.84
N TYR A 38 -4.29 -6.07 -3.21
CA TYR A 38 -3.82 -5.07 -2.27
C TYR A 38 -4.95 -4.09 -1.93
N VAL A 39 -5.14 -3.84 -0.63
CA VAL A 39 -6.19 -2.94 -0.13
C VAL A 39 -5.55 -1.71 0.50
N LEU A 40 -5.72 -0.54 -0.12
CA LEU A 40 -5.33 0.72 0.50
C LEU A 40 -6.44 1.17 1.45
N ARG A 41 -6.16 1.16 2.76
CA ARG A 41 -7.12 1.52 3.80
C ARG A 41 -6.84 2.92 4.33
N PHE A 42 -7.78 3.84 4.09
CA PHE A 42 -7.80 5.15 4.76
C PHE A 42 -8.58 5.06 6.06
N ASP A 43 -7.87 5.15 7.18
CA ASP A 43 -8.44 5.05 8.51
C ASP A 43 -8.73 6.44 9.10
N ASN A 44 -9.97 6.64 9.58
CA ASN A 44 -10.40 7.88 10.23
C ASN A 44 -10.68 7.70 11.74
N THR A 45 -10.09 6.68 12.38
CA THR A 45 -10.31 6.37 13.81
C THR A 45 -10.01 7.55 14.74
N TYR A 46 -9.21 8.53 14.31
CA TYR A 46 -8.87 9.72 15.09
C TYR A 46 -9.86 10.89 14.99
N SER A 47 -10.86 10.85 14.11
CA SER A 47 -11.90 11.90 14.02
C SER A 47 -13.23 11.36 14.53
N PHE A 48 -13.42 11.44 15.84
CA PHE A 48 -14.63 10.93 16.52
C PHE A 48 -15.92 11.68 16.14
N ILE A 49 -15.81 12.92 15.68
CA ILE A 49 -16.97 13.84 15.55
C ILE A 49 -17.25 14.21 14.09
N HIS A 50 -16.24 14.18 13.22
CA HIS A 50 -16.35 14.70 11.87
C HIS A 50 -15.86 13.71 10.83
N ALA A 51 -16.67 13.52 9.79
CA ALA A 51 -16.26 12.83 8.58
C ALA A 51 -15.09 13.57 7.91
N LYS A 52 -14.16 12.81 7.32
CA LYS A 52 -13.07 13.35 6.51
C LYS A 52 -13.29 13.00 5.06
N LYS A 53 -13.06 13.99 4.19
CA LYS A 53 -12.91 13.75 2.75
C LYS A 53 -11.42 13.50 2.48
N VAL A 54 -11.11 12.38 1.83
CA VAL A 54 -9.76 12.02 1.42
C VAL A 54 -9.68 12.11 -0.09
N SER A 55 -8.74 12.92 -0.60
CA SER A 55 -8.38 12.96 -2.02
C SER A 55 -7.12 12.14 -2.21
N PHE A 56 -7.12 11.22 -3.17
CA PHE A 56 -5.99 10.32 -3.40
C PHE A 56 -5.87 9.96 -4.88
N THR A 57 -4.65 9.59 -5.28
CA THR A 57 -4.34 9.00 -6.59
C THR A 57 -3.50 7.77 -6.34
N VAL A 58 -3.81 6.66 -7.02
CA VAL A 58 -3.06 5.41 -6.94
C VAL A 58 -2.72 4.97 -8.34
N GLU A 59 -1.44 4.69 -8.58
CA GLU A 59 -0.95 4.19 -9.85
C GLU A 59 -0.21 2.87 -9.63
N VAL A 60 -0.46 1.91 -10.51
CA VAL A 60 0.26 0.63 -10.53
C VAL A 60 1.32 0.73 -11.62
N LEU A 61 2.58 0.80 -11.20
CA LEU A 61 3.73 0.80 -12.11
C LEU A 61 4.11 -0.65 -12.39
N LEU A 62 3.82 -1.11 -13.60
CA LEU A 62 4.25 -2.43 -14.06
C LEU A 62 5.77 -2.43 -14.30
N PRO A 63 6.48 -3.51 -13.98
CA PRO A 63 7.90 -3.60 -14.27
C PRO A 63 8.11 -3.76 -15.78
N ASP A 64 9.03 -2.95 -16.33
CA ASP A 64 9.60 -3.19 -17.65
C ASP A 64 10.48 -4.46 -17.65
N LYS A 65 10.72 -5.06 -18.82
CA LYS A 65 11.59 -6.26 -18.94
C LYS A 65 12.96 -6.09 -18.27
N ALA A 66 13.52 -4.88 -18.29
CA ALA A 66 14.79 -4.57 -17.64
C ALA A 66 14.69 -4.53 -16.10
N SER A 67 13.56 -4.08 -15.53
CA SER A 67 13.35 -4.07 -14.09
C SER A 67 12.95 -5.45 -13.56
N GLU A 68 12.24 -6.27 -14.33
CA GLU A 68 12.01 -7.69 -14.00
C GLU A 68 13.32 -8.47 -13.80
N GLU A 69 14.30 -8.29 -14.69
CA GLU A 69 15.61 -8.93 -14.58
C GLU A 69 16.35 -8.48 -13.33
N LYS A 70 16.31 -7.19 -13.01
CA LYS A 70 16.94 -6.63 -11.79
C LYS A 70 16.26 -7.15 -10.52
N MET A 71 14.93 -7.30 -10.52
CA MET A 71 14.18 -7.87 -9.39
C MET A 71 14.50 -9.35 -9.18
N LYS A 72 14.61 -10.15 -10.25
CA LYS A 72 15.06 -11.55 -10.17
C LYS A 72 16.46 -11.69 -9.61
N GLN A 73 17.37 -10.79 -10.00
CA GLN A 73 18.74 -10.77 -9.47
C GLN A 73 18.79 -10.40 -7.98
N LEU A 74 17.99 -9.41 -7.54
CA LEU A 74 17.91 -9.01 -6.13
C LEU A 74 17.32 -10.12 -5.22
N GLY A 75 16.31 -10.85 -5.71
CA GLY A 75 15.73 -11.99 -4.99
C GLY A 75 16.67 -13.20 -4.88
N ALA A 76 17.70 -13.29 -5.73
CA ALA A 76 18.70 -14.35 -5.68
C ALA A 76 19.83 -14.09 -4.67
N VAL A 77 19.95 -12.86 -4.13
CA VAL A 77 21.10 -12.42 -3.32
C VAL A 77 20.83 -12.45 -1.80
N THR A 78 19.62 -12.82 -1.36
CA THR A 78 19.35 -13.07 0.07
C THR A 78 19.33 -14.57 0.38
N PRO A 79 20.47 -15.18 0.77
CA PRO A 79 20.45 -16.50 1.40
C PRO A 79 19.80 -16.42 2.79
N LYS A 80 19.16 -17.52 3.17
CA LYS A 80 18.54 -17.84 4.47
C LYS A 80 19.33 -17.39 5.69
#